data_AF-A0A430BB67-F1
#
_entry.id   AF-A0A430BB67-F1
#
_cell.length_a   1.000
_cell.length_b   1.000
_cell.length_c   1.000
_cell.angle_alpha   90.00
_cell.angle_beta   90.00
_cell.angle_gamma   90.00
#
_symmetry.space_group_name_H-M   'P 1'
#
loop_
_entity.id
_entity.type
_entity.pdbx_description
1 polymer ?
#
loop_
_entity_poly.entity_id
_entity_poly.type
_entity_poly.pdbx_seq_one_letter_code
_entity_poly.pdbx_strand_id
1 'polypeptide(L)'
;MQLILEGLDRVTAPLKSITNASSNARRDLGETQKQLKALDALQKQVGGYKAAEGRFASDHQQLQQTQARVAQLRHELEATEAPTKKLRTEFEKAQRQASMLTDRVDAGGKELQQLQRQLEAAGIDVADLAAHEDRLSSRVYDANKALKQQIGTVEKLNQANRNTEKLNDISAKATGAGLGMIAAGTAA
;
A
#
# COMPACT_ATOMS: atom_id res chain seq x y z
N MET A 1 59.44 1.79 -7.83
CA MET A 1 58.45 1.01 -7.04
C MET A 1 57.04 1.58 -7.26
N GLN A 2 56.52 1.61 -8.50
CA GLN A 2 55.16 2.14 -8.81
C GLN A 2 54.29 1.14 -9.60
N LEU A 3 54.86 0.05 -10.12
CA LEU A 3 54.16 -0.92 -10.97
C LEU A 3 53.36 -1.99 -10.21
N ILE A 4 53.58 -2.16 -8.89
CA ILE A 4 52.90 -3.19 -8.08
C ILE A 4 51.54 -2.70 -7.57
N LEU A 5 51.36 -1.37 -7.45
CA LEU A 5 50.11 -0.76 -6.98
C LEU A 5 49.03 -0.70 -8.07
N GLU A 6 49.40 -0.46 -9.33
CA GLU A 6 48.45 -0.42 -10.46
C GLU A 6 47.89 -1.80 -10.81
N GLY A 7 48.67 -2.87 -10.62
CA GLY A 7 48.21 -4.25 -10.84
C GLY A 7 47.19 -4.73 -9.80
N LEU A 8 47.34 -4.32 -8.54
CA LEU A 8 46.43 -4.69 -7.45
C LEU A 8 45.07 -3.99 -7.56
N ASP A 9 45.06 -2.72 -7.99
CA ASP A 9 43.81 -1.97 -8.20
C ASP A 9 43.03 -2.50 -9.42
N ARG A 10 43.72 -2.92 -10.49
CA ARG A 10 43.07 -3.52 -11.68
C ARG A 10 42.41 -4.88 -11.39
N VAL A 11 42.94 -5.63 -10.43
CA VAL A 11 42.39 -6.93 -9.99
C VAL A 11 41.23 -6.76 -8.98
N THR A 12 41.26 -5.73 -8.14
CA THR A 12 40.22 -5.48 -7.12
C THR A 12 39.09 -4.56 -7.58
N ALA A 13 39.27 -3.78 -8.64
CA ALA A 13 38.25 -2.88 -9.19
C ALA A 13 36.94 -3.56 -9.60
N PRO A 14 36.93 -4.74 -10.27
CA PRO A 14 35.68 -5.45 -10.59
C PRO A 14 34.93 -5.89 -9.33
N LEU A 15 35.65 -6.40 -8.33
CA LEU A 15 35.09 -6.81 -7.04
C LEU A 15 34.45 -5.63 -6.29
N LYS A 16 35.19 -4.51 -6.15
CA LYS A 16 34.67 -3.28 -5.54
C LYS A 16 33.43 -2.76 -6.27
N SER A 17 33.40 -2.88 -7.60
CA SER A 17 32.25 -2.46 -8.41
C SER A 17 31.02 -3.32 -8.15
N ILE A 18 31.18 -4.66 -8.08
CA ILE A 18 30.06 -5.59 -7.82
C ILE A 18 29.57 -5.45 -6.37
N THR A 19 30.45 -5.27 -5.39
CA THR A 19 30.05 -5.06 -3.98
C THR A 19 29.31 -3.74 -3.80
N ASN A 20 29.79 -2.65 -4.40
CA ASN A 20 29.09 -1.36 -4.39
C ASN A 20 27.73 -1.44 -5.10
N ALA A 21 27.67 -2.07 -6.28
CA ALA A 21 26.41 -2.29 -7.01
C ALA A 21 25.41 -3.12 -6.17
N SER A 22 25.90 -4.11 -5.44
CA SER A 22 25.08 -4.96 -4.56
C SER A 22 24.55 -4.20 -3.35
N SER A 23 25.36 -3.33 -2.75
CA SER A 23 24.96 -2.47 -1.61
C SER A 23 23.89 -1.46 -2.04
N ASN A 24 24.09 -0.79 -3.17
CA ASN A 24 23.13 0.14 -3.75
C ASN A 24 21.81 -0.55 -4.10
N ALA A 25 21.86 -1.70 -4.77
CA ALA A 25 20.65 -2.45 -5.13
C ALA A 25 19.85 -2.93 -3.91
N ARG A 26 20.52 -3.29 -2.79
CA ARG A 26 19.83 -3.60 -1.53
C ARG A 26 19.18 -2.38 -0.89
N ARG A 27 19.83 -1.21 -0.96
CA ARG A 27 19.27 0.06 -0.49
C ARG A 27 18.02 0.45 -1.30
N ASP A 28 18.12 0.36 -2.63
CA ASP A 28 17.02 0.66 -3.55
C ASP A 28 15.84 -0.29 -3.34
N LEU A 29 16.09 -1.59 -3.16
CA LEU A 29 15.05 -2.55 -2.76
C LEU A 29 14.37 -2.15 -1.45
N GLY A 30 15.14 -1.71 -0.46
CA GLY A 30 14.60 -1.23 0.81
C GLY A 30 13.69 -0.02 0.64
N GLU A 31 14.08 0.95 -0.18
CA GLU A 31 13.25 2.13 -0.49
C GLU A 31 11.99 1.76 -1.30
N THR A 32 12.09 0.89 -2.31
CA THR A 32 10.94 0.37 -3.06
C THR A 32 9.95 -0.35 -2.14
N GLN A 33 10.44 -1.16 -1.19
CA GLN A 33 9.56 -1.82 -0.20
C GLN A 33 8.87 -0.82 0.72
N LYS A 34 9.54 0.24 1.16
CA LYS A 34 8.92 1.31 1.96
C LYS A 34 7.83 2.03 1.18
N GLN A 35 8.10 2.37 -0.09
CA GLN A 35 7.12 3.00 -0.97
C GLN A 35 5.89 2.11 -1.19
N LEU A 36 6.08 0.81 -1.45
CA LEU A 36 4.98 -0.13 -1.58
C LEU A 36 4.14 -0.26 -0.31
N LYS A 37 4.77 -0.27 0.87
CA LYS A 37 4.03 -0.25 2.15
C LYS A 37 3.22 1.02 2.33
N ALA A 38 3.76 2.18 1.94
CA ALA A 38 3.03 3.44 1.98
C ALA A 38 1.84 3.45 1.01
N LEU A 39 2.01 2.92 -0.20
CA LEU A 39 0.93 2.81 -1.19
C LEU A 39 -0.17 1.82 -0.74
N ASP A 40 0.20 0.69 -0.12
CA ASP A 40 -0.76 -0.27 0.45
C ASP A 40 -1.57 0.34 1.61
N ALA A 41 -0.90 1.09 2.50
CA ALA A 41 -1.58 1.81 3.58
C ALA A 41 -2.57 2.84 3.03
N LEU A 42 -2.17 3.58 1.99
CA LEU A 42 -3.03 4.56 1.32
C LEU A 42 -4.22 3.90 0.63
N GLN A 43 -4.01 2.77 -0.04
CA GLN A 43 -5.10 2.00 -0.66
C GLN A 43 -6.12 1.51 0.38
N LYS A 44 -5.66 1.04 1.54
CA LYS A 44 -6.53 0.64 2.65
C LYS A 44 -7.33 1.81 3.21
N GLN A 45 -6.71 2.99 3.35
CA GLN A 45 -7.40 4.20 3.80
C GLN A 45 -8.50 4.62 2.81
N VAL A 46 -8.20 4.62 1.50
CA VAL A 46 -9.19 4.92 0.45
C VAL A 46 -10.33 3.90 0.47
N GLY A 47 -10.02 2.60 0.57
CA GLY A 47 -11.04 1.55 0.68
C GLY A 47 -11.92 1.71 1.93
N GLY A 48 -11.31 2.07 3.07
CA GLY A 48 -12.02 2.36 4.31
C GLY A 48 -12.97 3.55 4.19
N TYR A 49 -12.53 4.64 3.53
CA TYR A 49 -13.37 5.79 3.23
C TYR A 49 -14.58 5.42 2.37
N LYS A 50 -14.38 4.70 1.25
CA LYS A 50 -15.49 4.27 0.37
C LYS A 50 -16.48 3.34 1.08
N ALA A 51 -15.98 2.46 1.93
CA ALA A 51 -16.84 1.60 2.75
C ALA A 51 -17.67 2.42 3.75
N ALA A 52 -17.07 3.40 4.42
CA ALA A 52 -17.78 4.31 5.31
C ALA A 52 -18.83 5.16 4.56
N GLU A 53 -18.49 5.63 3.36
CA GLU A 53 -19.39 6.41 2.49
C GLU A 53 -20.60 5.58 2.06
N GLY A 54 -20.39 4.33 1.65
CA GLY A 54 -21.47 3.41 1.32
C GLY A 54 -22.40 3.12 2.50
N ARG A 55 -21.86 2.93 3.71
CA ARG A 55 -22.66 2.77 4.93
C ARG A 55 -23.48 4.04 5.22
N PHE A 56 -22.84 5.20 5.16
CA PHE A 56 -23.48 6.50 5.42
C PHE A 56 -24.63 6.76 4.44
N ALA A 57 -24.43 6.50 3.14
CA ALA A 57 -25.48 6.64 2.13
C ALA A 57 -26.67 5.71 2.39
N SER A 58 -26.40 4.45 2.78
CA SER A 58 -27.43 3.48 3.15
C SER A 58 -28.23 3.91 4.38
N ASP A 59 -27.55 4.34 5.44
CA ASP A 59 -28.18 4.81 6.68
C ASP A 59 -29.03 6.07 6.42
N HIS A 60 -28.53 6.99 5.60
CA HIS A 60 -29.26 8.20 5.20
C HIS A 60 -30.54 7.85 4.41
N GLN A 61 -30.46 6.92 3.45
CA GLN A 61 -31.65 6.45 2.71
C GLN A 61 -32.66 5.80 3.66
N GLN A 62 -32.20 4.98 4.60
CA GLN A 62 -33.07 4.32 5.58
C GLN A 62 -33.72 5.33 6.52
N LEU A 63 -33.00 6.39 6.92
CA LEU A 63 -33.53 7.49 7.71
C LEU A 63 -34.67 8.20 6.98
N GLN A 64 -34.48 8.56 5.71
CA GLN A 64 -35.52 9.20 4.89
C GLN A 64 -36.79 8.34 4.79
N GLN A 65 -36.62 7.04 4.52
CA GLN A 65 -37.75 6.10 4.48
C GLN A 65 -38.47 6.00 5.83
N THR A 66 -37.72 5.97 6.93
CA THR A 66 -38.29 5.90 8.28
C THR A 66 -39.02 7.18 8.65
N GLN A 67 -38.49 8.35 8.30
CA GLN A 67 -39.15 9.65 8.50
C GLN A 67 -40.46 9.74 7.71
N ALA A 68 -40.48 9.27 6.45
CA ALA A 68 -41.70 9.21 5.65
C ALA A 68 -42.76 8.31 6.32
N ARG A 69 -42.35 7.15 6.86
CA ARG A 69 -43.25 6.25 7.60
C ARG A 69 -43.76 6.89 8.89
N VAL A 70 -42.93 7.62 9.63
CA VAL A 70 -43.36 8.37 10.82
C VAL A 70 -44.40 9.42 10.45
N ALA A 71 -44.19 10.16 9.36
CA ALA A 71 -45.14 11.17 8.88
C ALA A 71 -46.48 10.55 8.47
N GLN A 72 -46.45 9.40 7.77
CA GLN A 72 -47.65 8.65 7.40
C GLN A 72 -48.41 8.17 8.64
N LEU A 73 -47.74 7.50 9.58
CA LEU A 73 -48.36 6.99 10.81
C LEU A 73 -48.92 8.13 11.67
N ARG A 74 -48.26 9.30 11.70
CA ARG A 74 -48.79 10.50 12.35
C ARG A 74 -50.10 10.95 11.71
N HIS A 75 -50.15 11.01 10.38
CA HIS A 75 -51.37 11.38 9.68
C HIS A 75 -52.52 10.39 9.93
N GLU A 76 -52.24 9.09 9.93
CA GLU A 76 -53.22 8.05 10.26
C GLU A 76 -53.72 8.15 11.71
N LEU A 77 -52.84 8.50 12.66
CA LEU A 77 -53.22 8.76 14.05
C LEU A 77 -54.15 9.97 14.18
N GLU A 78 -53.87 11.06 13.46
CA GLU A 78 -54.66 12.29 13.48
C GLU A 78 -56.02 12.13 12.78
N ALA A 79 -56.07 11.31 11.73
CA ALA A 79 -57.30 11.04 10.96
C ALA A 79 -58.25 10.04 11.64
N THR A 80 -57.81 9.33 12.68
CA THR A 80 -58.61 8.29 13.36
C THR A 80 -59.16 8.80 14.70
N GLU A 81 -60.48 8.91 14.84
CA GLU A 81 -61.13 9.38 16.08
C GLU A 81 -60.77 8.54 17.32
N ALA A 82 -60.54 7.23 17.16
CA ALA A 82 -60.13 6.32 18.22
C ALA A 82 -58.93 5.45 17.80
N PRO A 83 -57.68 5.94 17.93
CA PRO A 83 -56.50 5.23 17.45
C PRO A 83 -56.25 3.91 18.18
N THR A 84 -56.03 2.83 17.42
CA THR A 84 -55.77 1.51 18.00
C THR A 84 -54.45 1.48 18.77
N LYS A 85 -54.34 0.59 19.78
CA LYS A 85 -53.07 0.38 20.50
C LYS A 85 -51.94 -0.01 19.54
N LYS A 86 -52.25 -0.80 18.51
CA LYS A 86 -51.28 -1.24 17.49
C LYS A 86 -50.69 -0.04 16.74
N LEU A 87 -51.54 0.88 16.27
CA LEU A 87 -51.11 2.06 15.51
C LEU A 87 -50.19 2.97 16.34
N ARG A 88 -50.53 3.20 17.61
CA ARG A 88 -49.67 3.96 18.55
C ARG A 88 -48.31 3.31 18.77
N THR A 89 -48.29 1.99 19.00
CA THR A 89 -47.03 1.25 19.17
C THR A 89 -46.15 1.28 17.91
N GLU A 90 -46.75 1.17 16.72
CA GLU A 90 -46.03 1.27 15.45
C GLU A 90 -45.42 2.66 15.24
N PHE A 91 -46.16 3.72 15.56
CA PHE A 91 -45.67 5.10 15.52
C PHE A 91 -44.48 5.32 16.47
N GLU A 92 -44.61 4.94 17.74
CA GLU A 92 -43.51 5.06 18.71
C GLU A 92 -42.27 4.26 18.28
N LYS A 93 -42.47 3.05 17.72
CA LYS A 93 -41.37 2.24 17.20
C LYS A 93 -40.68 2.96 16.03
N ALA A 94 -41.44 3.50 15.09
CA ALA A 94 -40.89 4.23 13.96
C ALA A 94 -40.14 5.49 14.39
N GLN A 95 -40.64 6.23 15.40
CA GLN A 95 -39.94 7.38 15.99
C GLN A 95 -38.61 6.99 16.63
N ARG A 96 -38.60 5.94 17.46
CA ARG A 96 -37.35 5.43 18.07
C ARG A 96 -36.34 5.01 17.00
N GLN A 97 -36.81 4.35 15.95
CA GLN A 97 -35.97 3.91 14.85
C GLN A 97 -35.39 5.09 14.04
N ALA A 98 -36.17 6.15 13.82
CA ALA A 98 -35.70 7.39 13.18
C ALA A 98 -34.63 8.09 14.03
N SER A 99 -34.80 8.16 15.36
CA SER A 99 -33.80 8.73 16.26
C SER A 99 -32.49 7.96 16.19
N MET A 100 -32.53 6.63 16.29
CA MET A 100 -31.33 5.79 16.19
C MET A 100 -30.61 5.94 14.84
N LEU A 101 -31.35 6.06 13.74
CA LEU A 101 -30.76 6.29 12.41
C LEU A 101 -30.16 7.69 12.28
N THR A 102 -30.77 8.70 12.92
CA THR A 102 -30.21 10.06 12.97
C THR A 102 -28.85 10.06 13.67
N ASP A 103 -28.77 9.42 14.84
CA ASP A 103 -27.50 9.32 15.59
C ASP A 103 -26.41 8.60 14.77
N ARG A 104 -26.79 7.57 13.99
CA ARG A 104 -25.85 6.86 13.10
C ARG A 104 -25.37 7.71 11.94
N VAL A 105 -26.28 8.45 11.29
CA VAL A 105 -25.92 9.38 10.21
C VAL A 105 -24.98 10.46 10.75
N ASP A 106 -25.28 11.05 11.90
CA ASP A 106 -24.42 12.07 12.51
C ASP A 106 -23.03 11.52 12.87
N ALA A 107 -22.97 10.31 13.43
CA ALA A 107 -21.71 9.63 13.73
C ALA A 107 -20.92 9.30 12.44
N GLY A 108 -21.59 8.77 11.42
CA GLY A 108 -20.99 8.45 10.13
C GLY A 108 -20.47 9.68 9.39
N GLY A 109 -21.17 10.82 9.48
CA GLY A 109 -20.70 12.09 8.92
C GLY A 109 -19.40 12.56 9.57
N LYS A 110 -19.28 12.43 10.89
CA LYS A 110 -18.03 12.76 11.63
C LYS A 110 -16.89 11.81 11.25
N GLU A 111 -17.18 10.52 11.11
CA GLU A 111 -16.22 9.50 10.66
C GLU A 111 -15.69 9.85 9.26
N LEU A 112 -16.59 10.18 8.31
CA LEU A 112 -16.22 10.59 6.95
C LEU A 112 -15.34 11.82 6.93
N GLN A 113 -15.67 12.85 7.71
CA GLN A 113 -14.84 14.05 7.81
C GLN A 113 -13.43 13.75 8.37
N GLN A 114 -13.32 12.81 9.32
CA GLN A 114 -12.02 12.40 9.84
C GLN A 114 -11.21 11.62 8.80
N LEU A 115 -11.83 10.67 8.11
CA LEU A 115 -11.19 9.88 7.05
C LEU A 115 -10.77 10.79 5.88
N GLN A 116 -11.60 11.76 5.51
CA GLN A 116 -11.27 12.76 4.50
C GLN A 116 -10.01 13.55 4.90
N ARG A 117 -9.94 14.08 6.13
CA ARG A 117 -8.72 14.79 6.59
C ARG A 117 -7.48 13.91 6.58
N GLN A 118 -7.61 12.62 6.87
CA GLN A 118 -6.49 11.67 6.80
C GLN A 118 -6.01 11.44 5.36
N LEU A 119 -6.93 11.37 4.40
CA LEU A 119 -6.62 11.26 2.98
C LEU A 119 -5.99 12.54 2.43
N GLU A 120 -6.52 13.71 2.80
CA GLU A 120 -5.96 15.02 2.45
C GLU A 120 -4.54 15.19 3.00
N ALA A 121 -4.30 14.78 4.25
CA ALA A 121 -2.96 14.77 4.84
C ALA A 121 -1.99 13.82 4.12
N ALA A 122 -2.50 12.79 3.45
CA ALA A 122 -1.75 11.90 2.58
C ALA A 122 -1.63 12.41 1.12
N GLY A 123 -2.15 13.61 0.82
CA GLY A 123 -2.12 14.23 -0.50
C GLY A 123 -3.12 13.67 -1.50
N ILE A 124 -4.18 12.98 -1.04
CA ILE A 124 -5.31 12.55 -1.86
C ILE A 124 -6.45 13.55 -1.72
N ASP A 125 -6.90 14.09 -2.85
CA ASP A 125 -8.16 14.82 -2.91
C ASP A 125 -9.33 13.83 -3.06
N VAL A 126 -10.29 13.93 -2.13
CA VAL A 126 -11.45 13.05 -2.07
C VAL A 126 -12.52 13.46 -3.10
N ALA A 127 -12.51 14.71 -3.58
CA ALA A 127 -13.40 15.14 -4.67
C ALA A 127 -13.05 14.47 -6.01
N ASP A 128 -11.77 14.13 -6.20
CA ASP A 128 -11.24 13.42 -7.37
C ASP A 128 -10.85 11.96 -7.05
N LEU A 129 -11.45 11.38 -6.01
CA LEU A 129 -11.03 10.08 -5.46
C LEU A 129 -10.93 8.97 -6.52
N ALA A 130 -11.85 8.94 -7.48
CA ALA A 130 -11.84 7.95 -8.57
C ALA A 130 -10.60 8.09 -9.49
N ALA A 131 -10.21 9.32 -9.84
CA ALA A 131 -9.02 9.59 -10.65
C ALA A 131 -7.72 9.39 -9.86
N HIS A 132 -7.75 9.60 -8.54
CA HIS A 132 -6.64 9.27 -7.65
C HIS A 132 -6.49 7.76 -7.43
N GLU A 133 -7.59 7.01 -7.36
CA GLU A 133 -7.61 5.55 -7.20
C GLU A 133 -7.05 4.84 -8.44
N ASP A 134 -7.41 5.28 -9.65
CA ASP A 134 -6.85 4.73 -10.89
C ASP A 134 -5.34 4.99 -11.01
N ARG A 135 -4.91 6.22 -10.69
CA ARG A 135 -3.47 6.57 -10.60
C ARG A 135 -2.75 5.79 -9.50
N LEU A 136 -3.38 5.57 -8.36
CA LEU A 136 -2.82 4.80 -7.24
C LEU A 136 -2.65 3.32 -7.64
N SER A 137 -3.67 2.73 -8.26
CA SER A 137 -3.65 1.36 -8.78
C SER A 137 -2.54 1.17 -9.82
N SER A 138 -2.43 2.09 -10.78
CA SER A 138 -1.35 2.11 -11.76
C SER A 138 0.04 2.23 -11.11
N ARG A 139 0.21 3.13 -10.13
CA ARG A 139 1.47 3.25 -9.37
C ARG A 139 1.82 2.00 -8.57
N VAL A 140 0.83 1.35 -7.95
CA VAL A 140 1.02 0.07 -7.23
C VAL A 140 1.44 -1.02 -8.21
N TYR A 141 0.83 -1.10 -9.39
CA TYR A 141 1.19 -2.04 -10.43
C TYR A 141 2.64 -1.84 -10.91
N ASP A 142 3.01 -0.60 -11.24
CA ASP A 142 4.35 -0.25 -11.72
C ASP A 142 5.41 -0.46 -10.64
N ALA A 143 5.13 -0.09 -9.39
CA ALA A 143 6.02 -0.32 -8.26
C ALA A 143 6.24 -1.81 -7.99
N ASN A 144 5.20 -2.64 -8.11
CA ASN A 144 5.34 -4.10 -8.00
C ASN A 144 6.17 -4.70 -9.14
N LYS A 145 6.01 -4.19 -10.37
CA LYS A 145 6.82 -4.61 -11.52
C LYS A 145 8.29 -4.24 -11.32
N ALA A 146 8.57 -3.03 -10.88
CA ALA A 146 9.91 -2.56 -10.55
C ALA A 146 10.55 -3.40 -9.44
N LEU A 147 9.80 -3.72 -8.37
CA LEU A 147 10.27 -4.59 -7.29
C LEU A 147 10.70 -5.97 -7.81
N LYS A 148 9.87 -6.62 -8.65
CA LYS A 148 10.20 -7.93 -9.24
C LYS A 148 11.50 -7.88 -10.06
N GLN A 149 11.69 -6.81 -10.83
CA GLN A 149 12.92 -6.61 -11.61
C GLN A 149 14.14 -6.39 -10.70
N GLN A 150 14.01 -5.58 -9.66
CA GLN A 150 15.08 -5.32 -8.70
C GLN A 150 15.47 -6.57 -7.91
N ILE A 151 14.49 -7.42 -7.51
CA ILE A 151 14.76 -8.72 -6.88
C ILE A 151 15.62 -9.58 -7.81
N GLY A 152 15.23 -9.72 -9.07
CA GLY A 152 16.00 -10.49 -10.06
C GLY A 152 17.42 -9.94 -10.29
N THR A 153 17.60 -8.62 -10.28
CA THR A 153 18.93 -7.99 -10.37
C THR A 153 19.78 -8.28 -9.14
N VAL A 154 19.20 -8.19 -7.94
CA VAL A 154 19.92 -8.50 -6.69
C VAL A 154 20.29 -9.98 -6.59
N GLU A 155 19.43 -10.89 -7.06
CA GLU A 155 19.75 -12.32 -7.15
C GLU A 155 20.95 -12.57 -8.08
N LYS A 156 20.96 -11.96 -9.27
CA LYS A 156 22.09 -12.04 -10.21
C LYS A 156 23.37 -11.48 -9.62
N LEU A 157 23.30 -10.33 -8.93
CA LEU A 157 24.46 -9.72 -8.27
C LEU A 157 24.98 -10.57 -7.10
N ASN A 158 24.09 -11.18 -6.32
CA ASN A 158 24.47 -12.11 -5.26
C ASN A 158 25.15 -13.37 -5.83
N GLN A 159 24.67 -13.89 -6.96
CA GLN A 159 25.33 -15.00 -7.65
C GLN A 159 26.71 -14.61 -8.19
N ALA A 160 26.84 -13.41 -8.78
CA ALA A 160 28.12 -12.88 -9.23
C ALA A 160 29.11 -12.74 -8.07
N ASN A 161 28.71 -12.12 -6.96
CA ASN A 161 29.53 -12.00 -5.75
C ASN A 161 30.02 -13.36 -5.25
N ARG A 162 29.12 -14.35 -5.12
CA ARG A 162 29.50 -15.71 -4.68
C ARG A 162 30.49 -16.37 -5.64
N ASN A 163 30.32 -16.18 -6.94
CA ASN A 163 31.23 -16.72 -7.94
C ASN A 163 32.61 -16.04 -7.84
N THR A 164 32.66 -14.73 -7.61
CA THR A 164 33.94 -14.03 -7.43
C THR A 164 34.61 -14.36 -6.10
N GLU A 165 33.86 -14.54 -5.01
CA GLU A 165 34.39 -15.03 -3.73
C GLU A 165 35.00 -16.43 -3.88
N LYS A 166 34.32 -17.36 -4.57
CA LYS A 166 34.87 -18.69 -4.87
C LYS A 166 36.13 -18.62 -5.73
N LEU A 167 36.14 -17.76 -6.74
CA LEU A 167 37.32 -17.56 -7.59
C LEU A 167 38.50 -16.97 -6.81
N ASN A 168 38.23 -16.02 -5.90
CA ASN A 168 39.25 -15.47 -5.01
C ASN A 168 39.77 -16.50 -4.00
N ASP A 169 38.91 -17.35 -3.45
CA ASP A 169 39.31 -18.43 -2.53
C ASP A 169 40.17 -19.48 -3.24
N ILE A 170 39.78 -19.88 -4.47
CA ILE A 170 40.58 -20.77 -5.33
C ILE A 170 41.92 -20.11 -5.69
N SER A 171 41.90 -18.84 -6.09
CA SER A 171 43.10 -18.09 -6.42
C SER A 171 44.01 -17.99 -5.20
N ALA A 172 43.51 -17.59 -4.03
CA ALA A 172 44.28 -17.45 -2.80
C ALA A 172 44.88 -18.79 -2.32
N LYS A 173 44.14 -19.90 -2.48
CA LYS A 173 44.65 -21.26 -2.25
C LYS A 173 45.73 -21.65 -3.25
N ALA A 174 45.60 -21.27 -4.52
CA ALA A 174 46.62 -21.52 -5.55
C ALA A 174 47.90 -20.70 -5.32
N THR A 175 47.79 -19.41 -4.94
CA THR A 175 48.94 -18.58 -4.59
C THR A 175 49.61 -19.03 -3.28
N GLY A 176 48.83 -19.47 -2.29
CA GLY A 176 49.34 -19.98 -1.01
C GLY A 176 50.02 -21.35 -1.10
N ALA A 177 49.67 -22.16 -2.11
CA ALA A 177 50.28 -23.46 -2.37
C ALA A 177 51.54 -23.39 -3.26
N GLY A 178 51.97 -22.19 -3.71
CA GLY A 178 53.16 -22.02 -4.55
C GLY A 178 53.01 -22.51 -6.00
N LEU A 179 51.79 -22.84 -6.43
CA LEU A 179 51.50 -23.25 -7.80
C LEU A 179 51.16 -22.01 -8.63
N GLY A 180 52.18 -21.38 -9.18
CA GLY A 180 52.03 -20.32 -10.18
C GLY A 180 51.32 -20.87 -11.42
N MET A 181 50.01 -20.66 -11.52
CA MET A 181 49.27 -20.84 -12.76
C MET A 181 48.80 -19.49 -13.26
N ILE A 182 49.54 -18.98 -14.25
CA ILE A 182 49.08 -17.95 -15.17
C ILE A 182 47.92 -18.56 -15.97
N ALA A 183 46.69 -18.30 -15.55
CA ALA A 183 45.52 -18.44 -16.41
C ALA A 183 45.32 -17.11 -17.16
N ALA A 184 46.28 -16.76 -18.02
CA ALA A 184 46.08 -15.75 -19.04
C ALA A 184 45.14 -16.36 -20.09
N GLY A 185 43.97 -15.76 -20.28
CA GLY A 185 42.97 -16.24 -21.21
C GLY A 185 43.51 -16.33 -22.64
N THR A 186 43.40 -17.52 -23.22
CA THR A 186 43.36 -17.69 -24.67
C THR A 186 41.90 -17.76 -25.08
N ALA A 187 41.37 -16.62 -25.56
CA ALA A 187 40.23 -16.63 -26.45
C ALA A 187 40.79 -16.60 -27.88
N ALA A 188 40.55 -17.69 -28.61
CA ALA A 188 40.58 -17.73 -30.07
C ALA A 188 39.14 -17.65 -30.58
#